data_AF-A0A9X2SK91-F1
#
_entry.id   AF-A0A9X2SK91-F1
#
_cell.length_a   1.000
_cell.length_b   1.000
_cell.length_c   1.000
_cell.angle_alpha   90.00
_cell.angle_beta   90.00
_cell.angle_gamma   90.00
#
_symmetry.space_group_name_H-M   'P 1'
#
loop_
_entity.id
_entity.type
_entity.pdbx_description
1 polymer ?
#
loop_
_entity_poly.entity_id
_entity_poly.type
_entity_poly.pdbx_seq_one_letter_code
_entity_poly.pdbx_strand_id
1 'polypeptide(L)'
;MGDPWADAGLDRDTVLEDFLGRWEDDRRTAGSRAEADRRFRGFLWGEVAAAVSADDHAFLVFELAMGLAERERPADAFLLFSWLAEAYAGHRDELVAWRVIMGLTDDCVAIAMHYRTAEANAAARQVIRLVLDHVGPPGRVRVDRAAVRALVQLAHLRGGPGAPEENEIAEVARLWAEVAERWAASTDPEVRERAAQGWVNRGFVALQGGDEAGARRMFAEVLARFGADPAATEQLHGYVVIAGHAGDILDRLVIDGPEFRLDFLERQRRFFPDSGMDAVVEFARSTHVRSVGAVRSWVCSGEPFVLLLRNYDLTERSGVAPDWFVEPGEPDHLQVMHHAKAEKALMELAGGVPLVQVASTTAGELELAQYGQFTVSNRLYLPDATWFATVSRLIAVAAQVIVWANELTPSLERELAELAAHRRTEDTLVVVEPPDAGLPIFLPRSDRPPLTADHPVLAAFPHRVAAADFAGLGVAEWPAMLGVVERLRGAGEEPVPERLARIRSRLDATR
;
A
#
# COMPACT_ATOMS: atom_id res chain seq x y z
N MET A 1 15.40 -31.94 25.00
CA MET A 1 16.84 -31.83 24.67
C MET A 1 17.56 -31.78 26.01
N GLY A 2 18.59 -32.59 26.22
CA GLY A 2 19.42 -32.47 27.42
C GLY A 2 20.16 -31.13 27.36
N ASP A 3 20.27 -30.45 28.48
CA ASP A 3 21.06 -29.23 28.60
C ASP A 3 22.54 -29.58 28.27
N PRO A 4 23.13 -29.04 27.20
CA PRO A 4 24.53 -29.33 26.81
C PRO A 4 25.52 -29.03 27.94
N TRP A 5 25.14 -28.15 28.86
CA TRP A 5 25.93 -27.73 30.01
C TRP A 5 25.71 -28.63 31.22
N ALA A 6 24.56 -29.34 31.30
CA ALA A 6 24.29 -30.30 32.36
C ALA A 6 25.21 -31.53 32.27
N ASP A 7 25.59 -31.96 31.07
CA ASP A 7 26.56 -33.06 30.87
C ASP A 7 28.00 -32.64 31.26
N ALA A 8 28.28 -31.33 31.30
CA ALA A 8 29.55 -30.75 31.74
C ALA A 8 29.54 -30.22 33.19
N GLY A 9 28.39 -30.24 33.87
CA GLY A 9 28.22 -29.71 35.22
C GLY A 9 28.34 -28.19 35.34
N LEU A 10 28.13 -27.45 34.25
CA LEU A 10 28.20 -25.99 34.21
C LEU A 10 26.78 -25.39 34.17
N ASP A 11 26.59 -24.29 34.91
CA ASP A 11 25.34 -23.54 34.88
C ASP A 11 25.32 -22.60 33.66
N ARG A 12 24.28 -22.72 32.83
CA ARG A 12 24.14 -21.96 31.57
C ARG A 12 24.16 -20.45 31.82
N ASP A 13 23.45 -19.98 32.84
CA ASP A 13 23.35 -18.55 33.13
C ASP A 13 24.72 -18.00 33.55
N THR A 14 25.48 -18.77 34.35
CA THR A 14 26.87 -18.44 34.69
C THR A 14 27.76 -18.32 33.45
N VAL A 15 27.68 -19.24 32.49
CA VAL A 15 28.47 -19.19 31.25
C VAL A 15 28.13 -17.96 30.41
N LEU A 16 26.83 -17.64 30.28
CA LEU A 16 26.39 -16.46 29.54
C LEU A 16 26.87 -15.16 30.19
N GLU A 17 26.77 -15.02 31.51
CA GLU A 17 27.29 -13.87 32.24
C GLU A 17 28.81 -13.71 32.09
N ASP A 18 29.57 -14.81 32.15
CA ASP A 18 31.02 -14.79 31.91
C ASP A 18 31.35 -14.28 30.50
N PHE A 19 30.59 -14.69 29.49
CA PHE A 19 30.83 -14.29 28.10
C PHE A 19 30.43 -12.83 27.86
N LEU A 20 29.34 -12.38 28.47
CA LEU A 20 28.95 -10.97 28.49
C LEU A 20 30.01 -10.12 29.21
N GLY A 21 30.53 -10.58 30.35
CA GLY A 21 31.63 -9.93 31.06
C GLY A 21 32.87 -9.80 30.19
N ARG A 22 33.21 -10.86 29.44
CA ARG A 22 34.33 -10.85 28.48
C ARG A 22 34.08 -9.89 27.31
N TRP A 23 32.85 -9.82 26.79
CA TRP A 23 32.47 -8.84 25.77
C TRP A 23 32.72 -7.40 26.26
N GLU A 24 32.29 -7.09 27.49
CA GLU A 24 32.52 -5.77 28.08
C GLU A 24 34.00 -5.49 28.36
N ASP A 25 34.78 -6.50 28.76
CA ASP A 25 36.22 -6.34 28.95
C ASP A 25 36.96 -6.08 27.64
N ASP A 26 36.63 -6.81 26.57
CA ASP A 26 37.19 -6.56 25.24
C ASP A 26 36.81 -5.15 24.75
N ARG A 27 35.58 -4.69 25.00
CA ARG A 27 35.12 -3.33 24.68
C ARG A 27 35.86 -2.24 25.47
N ARG A 28 36.23 -2.49 26.73
CA ARG A 28 36.96 -1.53 27.59
C ARG A 28 38.46 -1.48 27.31
N THR A 29 39.07 -2.62 26.96
CA THR A 29 40.53 -2.77 26.90
C THR A 29 41.12 -2.62 25.50
N ALA A 30 40.34 -2.83 24.45
CA ALA A 30 40.81 -2.69 23.07
C ALA A 30 41.05 -1.23 22.67
N GLY A 31 42.01 -0.98 21.77
CA GLY A 31 42.30 0.36 21.25
C GLY A 31 41.24 0.90 20.28
N SER A 32 40.33 0.05 19.81
CA SER A 32 39.20 0.43 18.94
C SER A 32 38.04 -0.57 19.01
N ARG A 33 36.84 -0.15 18.60
CA ARG A 33 35.65 -1.02 18.51
C ARG A 33 35.90 -2.24 17.61
N ALA A 34 36.51 -2.02 16.44
CA ALA A 34 36.83 -3.09 15.49
C ALA A 34 37.87 -4.09 16.02
N GLU A 35 38.81 -3.64 16.86
CA GLU A 35 39.75 -4.52 17.53
C GLU A 35 39.04 -5.40 18.58
N ALA A 36 38.17 -4.80 19.41
CA ALA A 36 37.34 -5.56 20.35
C ALA A 36 36.49 -6.61 19.64
N ASP A 37 35.82 -6.23 18.54
CA ASP A 37 34.99 -7.12 17.72
C ASP A 37 35.81 -8.33 17.21
N ARG A 38 37.00 -8.07 16.66
CA ARG A 38 37.89 -9.14 16.15
C ARG A 38 38.37 -10.06 17.26
N ARG A 39 38.77 -9.51 18.42
CA ARG A 39 39.24 -10.29 19.57
C ARG A 39 38.14 -11.21 20.09
N PHE A 40 36.92 -10.68 20.24
CA PHE A 40 35.80 -11.44 20.75
C PHE A 40 35.28 -12.48 19.73
N ARG A 41 35.20 -12.11 18.45
CA ARG A 41 34.88 -13.07 17.38
C ARG A 41 35.91 -14.19 17.31
N GLY A 42 37.20 -13.88 17.48
CA GLY A 42 38.28 -14.87 17.54
C GLY A 42 38.11 -15.87 18.68
N PHE A 43 37.70 -15.40 19.86
CA PHE A 43 37.35 -16.28 20.99
C PHE A 43 36.15 -17.18 20.67
N LEU A 44 35.04 -16.61 20.20
CA LEU A 44 33.82 -17.37 19.91
C LEU A 44 34.05 -18.43 18.83
N TRP A 45 34.71 -18.10 17.72
CA TRP A 45 34.89 -19.04 16.60
C TRP A 45 36.20 -19.85 16.66
N GLY A 46 37.16 -19.45 17.48
CA GLY A 46 38.44 -20.15 17.63
C GLY A 46 38.45 -21.12 18.81
N GLU A 47 37.95 -20.69 19.97
CA GLU A 47 37.99 -21.47 21.21
C GLU A 47 36.65 -22.15 21.47
N VAL A 48 35.55 -21.39 21.51
CA VAL A 48 34.24 -21.92 21.88
C VAL A 48 33.70 -22.89 20.82
N ALA A 49 33.75 -22.51 19.54
CA ALA A 49 33.29 -23.37 18.44
C ALA A 49 34.05 -24.71 18.35
N ALA A 50 35.29 -24.78 18.85
CA ALA A 50 36.07 -26.00 18.88
C ALA A 50 35.66 -26.94 20.03
N ALA A 51 34.98 -26.42 21.06
CA ALA A 51 34.64 -27.15 22.28
C ALA A 51 33.22 -27.75 22.27
N VAL A 52 32.32 -27.25 21.43
CA VAL A 52 30.90 -27.66 21.42
C VAL A 52 30.41 -28.02 20.01
N SER A 53 29.20 -28.58 19.89
CA SER A 53 28.61 -28.86 18.59
C SER A 53 28.24 -27.56 17.85
N ALA A 54 28.06 -27.64 16.53
CA ALA A 54 27.62 -26.49 15.73
C ALA A 54 26.25 -25.94 16.19
N ASP A 55 25.34 -26.82 16.62
CA ASP A 55 24.01 -26.45 17.13
C ASP A 55 24.14 -25.72 18.47
N ASP A 56 24.95 -26.25 19.39
CA ASP A 56 25.19 -25.63 20.70
C ASP A 56 25.94 -24.30 20.57
N HIS A 57 26.91 -24.22 19.65
CA HIS A 57 27.63 -22.97 19.36
C HIS A 57 26.70 -21.90 18.82
N ALA A 58 25.87 -22.26 17.83
CA ALA A 58 24.89 -21.34 17.25
C ALA A 58 23.90 -20.84 18.31
N PHE A 59 23.40 -21.75 19.15
CA PHE A 59 22.50 -21.42 20.25
C PHE A 59 23.17 -20.49 21.28
N LEU A 60 24.40 -20.77 21.69
CA LEU A 60 25.14 -19.93 22.64
C LEU A 60 25.35 -18.51 22.11
N VAL A 61 25.78 -18.37 20.86
CA VAL A 61 25.97 -17.06 20.23
C VAL A 61 24.64 -16.30 20.11
N PHE A 62 23.56 -16.99 19.79
CA PHE A 62 22.21 -16.42 19.77
C PHE A 62 21.79 -15.89 21.14
N GLU A 63 21.95 -16.69 22.20
CA GLU A 63 21.63 -16.31 23.58
C GLU A 63 22.48 -15.12 24.06
N LEU A 64 23.75 -15.09 23.68
CA LEU A 64 24.62 -13.95 23.97
C LEU A 64 24.12 -12.66 23.30
N ALA A 65 23.65 -12.75 22.05
CA ALA A 65 23.05 -11.61 21.35
C ALA A 65 21.75 -11.14 22.04
N MET A 66 20.91 -12.07 22.48
CA MET A 66 19.70 -11.74 23.25
C MET A 66 20.03 -11.07 24.58
N GLY A 67 21.03 -11.58 25.32
CA GLY A 67 21.49 -10.96 26.57
C GLY A 67 22.04 -9.54 26.38
N LEU A 68 22.59 -9.22 25.21
CA LEU A 68 22.99 -7.85 24.85
C LEU A 68 21.78 -6.97 24.53
N ALA A 69 20.77 -7.49 23.82
CA ALA A 69 19.52 -6.77 23.57
C ALA A 69 18.81 -6.43 24.88
N GLU A 70 18.69 -7.38 25.81
CA GLU A 70 18.08 -7.16 27.13
C GLU A 70 18.81 -6.09 27.97
N ARG A 71 20.11 -5.89 27.71
CA ARG A 71 20.94 -4.83 28.33
C ARG A 71 20.88 -3.50 27.56
N GLU A 72 19.88 -3.30 26.73
CA GLU A 72 19.68 -2.10 25.91
C GLU A 72 20.81 -1.85 24.89
N ARG A 73 21.45 -2.91 24.39
CA ARG A 73 22.53 -2.84 23.38
C ARG A 73 22.15 -3.50 22.04
N PRO A 74 21.07 -3.06 21.37
CA PRO A 74 20.59 -3.71 20.14
C PRO A 74 21.63 -3.72 19.01
N ALA A 75 22.45 -2.67 18.89
CA ALA A 75 23.50 -2.61 17.87
C ALA A 75 24.54 -3.73 18.02
N ASP A 76 24.87 -4.12 19.26
CA ASP A 76 25.80 -5.21 19.52
C ASP A 76 25.11 -6.57 19.35
N ALA A 77 23.83 -6.70 19.73
CA ALA A 77 23.02 -7.89 19.43
C ALA A 77 22.97 -8.18 17.91
N PHE A 78 22.64 -7.17 17.09
CA PHE A 78 22.60 -7.30 15.63
C PHE A 78 23.98 -7.64 15.02
N LEU A 79 25.07 -7.19 15.63
CA LEU A 79 26.41 -7.57 15.21
C LEU A 79 26.66 -9.08 15.43
N LEU A 80 26.31 -9.61 16.60
CA LEU A 80 26.42 -11.04 16.87
C LEU A 80 25.50 -11.87 15.98
N PHE A 81 24.26 -11.40 15.76
CA PHE A 81 23.34 -12.01 14.80
C PHE A 81 23.89 -12.02 13.37
N SER A 82 24.61 -10.98 12.95
CA SER A 82 25.27 -10.94 11.65
C SER A 82 26.34 -12.04 11.54
N TRP A 83 27.15 -12.22 12.58
CA TRP A 83 28.15 -13.30 12.61
C TRP A 83 27.52 -14.69 12.63
N LEU A 84 26.39 -14.84 13.33
CA LEU A 84 25.60 -16.07 13.35
C LEU A 84 25.04 -16.39 11.95
N ALA A 85 24.51 -15.39 11.25
CA ALA A 85 24.01 -15.54 9.87
C ALA A 85 25.12 -16.01 8.92
N GLU A 86 26.28 -15.32 8.93
CA GLU A 86 27.44 -15.64 8.10
C GLU A 86 27.91 -17.08 8.29
N ALA A 87 27.96 -17.55 9.55
CA ALA A 87 28.50 -18.86 9.88
C ALA A 87 27.50 -19.99 9.61
N TYR A 88 26.21 -19.77 9.88
CA TYR A 88 25.26 -20.88 10.01
C TYR A 88 24.03 -20.85 9.10
N ALA A 89 23.65 -19.71 8.50
CA ALA A 89 22.46 -19.69 7.61
C ALA A 89 22.63 -20.60 6.38
N GLY A 90 23.86 -20.74 5.88
CA GLY A 90 24.22 -21.66 4.79
C GLY A 90 24.71 -23.04 5.25
N HIS A 91 24.64 -23.36 6.54
CA HIS A 91 25.30 -24.54 7.09
C HIS A 91 24.83 -25.85 6.43
N ARG A 92 25.74 -26.82 6.30
CA ARG A 92 25.46 -28.12 5.66
C ARG A 92 24.41 -28.94 6.42
N ASP A 93 24.38 -28.80 7.74
CA ASP A 93 23.35 -29.39 8.58
C ASP A 93 22.07 -28.55 8.46
N GLU A 94 21.03 -29.16 7.88
CA GLU A 94 19.75 -28.51 7.63
C GLU A 94 19.06 -28.06 8.92
N LEU A 95 19.22 -28.79 10.04
CA LEU A 95 18.60 -28.42 11.31
C LEU A 95 19.22 -27.16 11.90
N VAL A 96 20.55 -27.07 11.87
CA VAL A 96 21.29 -25.88 12.36
C VAL A 96 20.94 -24.67 11.50
N ALA A 97 20.99 -24.81 10.17
CA ALA A 97 20.65 -23.73 9.25
C ALA A 97 19.20 -23.26 9.44
N TRP A 98 18.24 -24.19 9.49
CA TRP A 98 16.83 -23.87 9.70
C TRP A 98 16.59 -23.11 11.01
N ARG A 99 17.15 -23.57 12.13
CA ARG A 99 17.00 -22.90 13.43
C ARG A 99 17.58 -21.50 13.43
N VAL A 100 18.77 -21.33 12.86
CA VAL A 100 19.41 -20.01 12.77
C VAL A 100 18.59 -19.07 11.90
N ILE A 101 18.11 -19.51 10.74
CA ILE A 101 17.26 -18.68 9.87
C ILE A 101 15.99 -18.27 10.62
N MET A 102 15.31 -19.20 11.29
CA MET A 102 14.07 -18.92 12.04
C MET A 102 14.30 -17.95 13.20
N GLY A 103 15.27 -18.24 14.07
CA GLY A 103 15.58 -17.40 15.24
C GLY A 103 16.00 -16.00 14.81
N LEU A 104 16.94 -15.89 13.86
CA LEU A 104 17.35 -14.58 13.36
C LEU A 104 16.20 -13.81 12.71
N THR A 105 15.31 -14.48 11.98
CA THR A 105 14.15 -13.83 11.37
C THR A 105 13.21 -13.25 12.42
N ASP A 106 12.80 -14.07 13.39
CA ASP A 106 11.77 -13.69 14.36
C ASP A 106 12.32 -12.66 15.37
N ASP A 107 13.55 -12.86 15.87
CA ASP A 107 14.13 -11.97 16.88
C ASP A 107 14.64 -10.65 16.30
N CYS A 108 15.11 -10.61 15.05
CA CYS A 108 15.42 -9.33 14.41
C CYS A 108 14.17 -8.46 14.27
N VAL A 109 13.04 -9.05 13.89
CA VAL A 109 11.76 -8.35 13.80
C VAL A 109 11.29 -7.91 15.19
N ALA A 110 11.35 -8.81 16.18
CA ALA A 110 10.93 -8.50 17.55
C ALA A 110 11.74 -7.34 18.16
N ILE A 111 13.07 -7.36 18.02
CA ILE A 111 13.95 -6.29 18.50
C ILE A 111 13.66 -4.99 17.75
N ALA A 112 13.55 -5.01 16.43
CA ALA A 112 13.21 -3.80 15.66
C ALA A 112 11.88 -3.17 16.11
N MET A 113 10.87 -4.00 16.36
CA MET A 113 9.56 -3.58 16.85
C MET A 113 9.57 -3.10 18.30
N HIS A 114 10.45 -3.65 19.15
CA HIS A 114 10.61 -3.22 20.53
C HIS A 114 11.22 -1.81 20.61
N TYR A 115 12.35 -1.59 19.93
CA TYR A 115 13.08 -0.32 19.99
C TYR A 115 12.41 0.78 19.16
N ARG A 116 11.75 0.44 18.04
CA ARG A 116 11.08 1.39 17.14
C ARG A 116 11.98 2.53 16.65
N THR A 117 13.27 2.25 16.47
CA THR A 117 14.25 3.19 15.91
C THR A 117 14.57 2.85 14.44
N ALA A 118 14.97 3.87 13.68
CA ALA A 118 15.41 3.71 12.30
C ALA A 118 16.63 2.78 12.20
N GLU A 119 17.56 2.92 13.14
CA GLU A 119 18.80 2.17 13.21
C GLU A 119 18.54 0.69 13.51
N ALA A 120 17.62 0.38 14.44
CA ALA A 120 17.28 -1.01 14.76
C ALA A 120 16.56 -1.70 13.59
N ASN A 121 15.65 -0.98 12.91
CA ASN A 121 14.99 -1.51 11.72
C ASN A 121 16.00 -1.75 10.58
N ALA A 122 16.88 -0.79 10.30
CA ALA A 122 17.93 -0.95 9.29
C ALA A 122 18.86 -2.14 9.60
N ALA A 123 19.26 -2.31 10.87
CA ALA A 123 20.09 -3.43 11.30
C ALA A 123 19.37 -4.79 11.16
N ALA A 124 18.10 -4.88 11.57
CA ALA A 124 17.28 -6.08 11.38
C ALA A 124 17.17 -6.48 9.90
N ARG A 125 16.88 -5.50 9.04
CA ARG A 125 16.83 -5.71 7.58
C ARG A 125 18.16 -6.20 7.02
N GLN A 126 19.27 -5.63 7.49
CA GLN A 126 20.61 -6.05 7.08
C GLN A 126 20.90 -7.50 7.48
N VAL A 127 20.59 -7.90 8.72
CA VAL A 127 20.78 -9.29 9.17
C VAL A 127 19.91 -10.25 8.37
N ILE A 128 18.62 -9.95 8.17
CA ILE A 128 17.73 -10.83 7.40
C ILE A 128 18.20 -10.95 5.95
N ARG A 129 18.66 -9.87 5.32
CA ARG A 129 19.27 -9.93 3.99
C ARG A 129 20.51 -10.82 3.98
N LEU A 130 21.39 -10.66 4.99
CA LEU A 130 22.60 -11.46 5.15
C LEU A 130 22.28 -12.95 5.29
N VAL A 131 21.24 -13.30 6.04
CA VAL A 131 20.71 -14.67 6.13
C VAL A 131 20.35 -15.18 4.73
N LEU A 132 19.54 -14.44 3.97
CA LEU A 132 19.10 -14.83 2.62
C LEU A 132 20.26 -15.00 1.62
N ASP A 133 21.29 -14.18 1.73
CA ASP A 133 22.49 -14.24 0.89
C ASP A 133 23.35 -15.49 1.19
N HIS A 134 23.30 -16.00 2.42
CA HIS A 134 24.03 -17.20 2.83
C HIS A 134 23.22 -18.49 2.67
N VAL A 135 21.90 -18.40 2.51
CA VAL A 135 21.09 -19.57 2.13
C VAL A 135 21.56 -20.05 0.75
N GLY A 136 21.82 -21.36 0.63
CA GLY A 136 22.22 -21.98 -0.64
C GLY A 136 21.12 -21.99 -1.71
N PRO A 137 21.34 -22.70 -2.84
CA PRO A 137 20.29 -22.93 -3.81
C PRO A 137 19.12 -23.72 -3.20
N PRO A 138 17.88 -23.54 -3.72
CA PRO A 138 16.72 -24.28 -3.26
C PRO A 138 16.86 -25.80 -3.37
N GLY A 139 16.14 -26.52 -2.52
CA GLY A 139 16.09 -27.99 -2.49
C GLY A 139 16.14 -28.59 -1.09
N ARG A 140 16.29 -27.78 -0.05
CA ARG A 140 16.27 -28.19 1.36
C ARG A 140 14.99 -27.65 1.99
N VAL A 141 13.93 -28.45 1.97
CA VAL A 141 12.55 -27.99 2.24
C VAL A 141 12.42 -27.16 3.52
N ARG A 142 13.08 -27.55 4.62
CA ARG A 142 12.96 -26.77 5.88
C ARG A 142 13.66 -25.43 5.78
N VAL A 143 14.85 -25.41 5.20
CA VAL A 143 15.63 -24.19 4.95
C VAL A 143 14.91 -23.30 3.95
N ASP A 144 14.31 -23.86 2.90
CA ASP A 144 13.56 -23.11 1.89
C ASP A 144 12.34 -22.41 2.51
N ARG A 145 11.55 -23.12 3.32
CA ARG A 145 10.42 -22.52 4.05
C ARG A 145 10.88 -21.39 4.97
N ALA A 146 11.95 -21.60 5.73
CA ALA A 146 12.49 -20.58 6.63
C ALA A 146 13.05 -19.36 5.85
N ALA A 147 13.73 -19.59 4.73
CA ALA A 147 14.25 -18.52 3.88
C ALA A 147 13.13 -17.71 3.22
N VAL A 148 12.08 -18.38 2.73
CA VAL A 148 10.90 -17.69 2.20
C VAL A 148 10.22 -16.86 3.29
N ARG A 149 10.06 -17.39 4.50
CA ARG A 149 9.55 -16.62 5.66
C ARG A 149 10.43 -15.40 5.93
N ALA A 150 11.76 -15.56 5.98
CA ALA A 150 12.71 -14.49 6.21
C ALA A 150 12.57 -13.37 5.16
N LEU A 151 12.44 -13.74 3.89
CA LEU A 151 12.26 -12.81 2.79
C LEU A 151 10.90 -12.07 2.91
N VAL A 152 9.83 -12.79 3.22
CA VAL A 152 8.52 -12.17 3.49
C VAL A 152 8.64 -11.18 4.65
N GLN A 153 9.30 -11.51 5.75
CA GLN A 153 9.50 -10.57 6.86
C GLN A 153 10.33 -9.34 6.45
N LEU A 154 11.37 -9.54 5.64
CA LEU A 154 12.15 -8.44 5.07
C LEU A 154 11.28 -7.47 4.26
N ALA A 155 10.31 -7.99 3.51
CA ALA A 155 9.36 -7.16 2.75
C ALA A 155 8.38 -6.39 3.63
N HIS A 156 8.10 -6.85 4.86
CA HIS A 156 7.21 -6.16 5.80
C HIS A 156 7.92 -5.14 6.69
N LEU A 157 9.24 -5.28 6.87
CA LEU A 157 10.03 -4.27 7.58
C LEU A 157 10.08 -3.01 6.72
N ARG A 158 9.50 -1.91 7.21
CA ARG A 158 9.50 -0.62 6.50
C ARG A 158 10.92 -0.13 6.22
N GLY A 159 11.06 0.65 5.15
CA GLY A 159 12.28 1.41 4.89
C GLY A 159 12.62 2.39 6.03
N GLY A 160 13.87 2.86 6.09
CA GLY A 160 14.25 3.91 7.03
C GLY A 160 13.41 5.19 6.81
N PRO A 161 13.20 6.01 7.86
CA PRO A 161 12.47 7.27 7.73
C PRO A 161 13.10 8.14 6.64
N GLY A 162 12.28 8.56 5.67
CA GLY A 162 12.70 9.40 4.55
C GLY A 162 12.96 8.67 3.22
N ALA A 163 12.79 7.35 3.14
CA ALA A 163 12.70 6.68 1.84
C ALA A 163 11.45 7.18 1.09
N PRO A 164 11.57 7.62 -0.18
CA PRO A 164 10.40 7.89 -1.00
C PRO A 164 9.52 6.64 -1.10
N GLU A 165 8.20 6.79 -1.03
CA GLU A 165 7.22 5.69 -1.13
C GLU A 165 7.50 4.80 -2.36
N GLU A 166 7.87 5.43 -3.48
CA GLU A 166 8.22 4.73 -4.73
C GLU A 166 9.43 3.79 -4.59
N ASN A 167 10.41 4.15 -3.76
CA ASN A 167 11.58 3.31 -3.50
C ASN A 167 11.21 2.11 -2.62
N GLU A 168 10.30 2.29 -1.66
CA GLU A 168 9.79 1.20 -0.83
C GLU A 168 8.97 0.21 -1.66
N ILE A 169 8.08 0.70 -2.53
CA ILE A 169 7.32 -0.13 -3.47
C ILE A 169 8.26 -0.91 -4.40
N ALA A 170 9.27 -0.25 -4.99
CA ALA A 170 10.23 -0.89 -5.88
C ALA A 170 11.05 -1.97 -5.15
N GLU A 171 11.43 -1.73 -3.90
CA GLU A 171 12.15 -2.71 -3.09
C GLU A 171 11.28 -3.92 -2.74
N VAL A 172 10.04 -3.70 -2.28
CA VAL A 172 9.08 -4.77 -2.00
C VAL A 172 8.82 -5.60 -3.26
N ALA A 173 8.70 -4.95 -4.41
CA ALA A 173 8.54 -5.63 -5.70
C ALA A 173 9.75 -6.53 -6.04
N ARG A 174 10.98 -6.04 -5.81
CA ARG A 174 12.21 -6.82 -6.01
C ARG A 174 12.25 -8.05 -5.10
N LEU A 175 11.85 -7.90 -3.84
CA LEU A 175 11.79 -9.01 -2.89
C LEU A 175 10.79 -10.08 -3.35
N TRP A 176 9.58 -9.69 -3.75
CA TRP A 176 8.61 -10.65 -4.31
C TRP A 176 9.10 -11.32 -5.60
N ALA A 177 9.86 -10.61 -6.43
CA ALA A 177 10.50 -11.19 -7.60
C ALA A 177 11.54 -12.26 -7.23
N GLU A 178 12.34 -12.02 -6.20
CA GLU A 178 13.27 -13.03 -5.68
C GLU A 178 12.52 -14.29 -5.20
N VAL A 179 11.40 -14.16 -4.48
CA VAL A 179 10.60 -15.33 -4.07
C VAL A 179 10.12 -16.12 -5.30
N ALA A 180 9.54 -15.41 -6.26
CA ALA A 180 8.94 -15.96 -7.47
C ALA A 180 9.95 -16.69 -8.38
N GLU A 181 11.20 -16.18 -8.44
CA GLU A 181 12.26 -16.67 -9.31
C GLU A 181 13.12 -17.73 -8.61
N ARG A 182 13.57 -17.46 -7.38
CA ARG A 182 14.46 -18.34 -6.64
C ARG A 182 13.80 -19.68 -6.33
N TRP A 183 12.54 -19.70 -5.91
CA TRP A 183 11.83 -20.94 -5.57
C TRP A 183 10.82 -21.41 -6.64
N ALA A 184 10.97 -20.92 -7.87
CA ALA A 184 10.14 -21.26 -9.02
C ALA A 184 9.88 -22.76 -9.23
N ALA A 185 10.90 -23.59 -9.00
CA ALA A 185 10.88 -25.03 -9.24
C ALA A 185 10.48 -25.87 -8.01
N SER A 186 10.11 -25.23 -6.89
CA SER A 186 9.76 -25.96 -5.68
C SER A 186 8.50 -26.82 -5.87
N THR A 187 8.53 -28.03 -5.32
CA THR A 187 7.37 -28.92 -5.20
C THR A 187 6.72 -28.86 -3.83
N ASP A 188 7.33 -28.12 -2.89
CA ASP A 188 6.79 -27.96 -1.54
C ASP A 188 5.57 -27.02 -1.54
N PRO A 189 4.41 -27.44 -1.00
CA PRO A 189 3.17 -26.65 -1.10
C PRO A 189 3.28 -25.23 -0.52
N GLU A 190 3.93 -25.08 0.64
CA GLU A 190 4.07 -23.79 1.33
C GLU A 190 4.97 -22.83 0.54
N VAL A 191 6.08 -23.34 0.01
CA VAL A 191 6.99 -22.54 -0.83
C VAL A 191 6.32 -22.17 -2.17
N ARG A 192 5.54 -23.09 -2.76
CA ARG A 192 4.78 -22.84 -4.00
C ARG A 192 3.74 -21.75 -3.83
N GLU A 193 2.99 -21.78 -2.73
CA GLU A 193 2.04 -20.73 -2.37
C GLU A 193 2.71 -19.35 -2.35
N ARG A 194 3.87 -19.24 -1.70
CA ARG A 194 4.63 -17.99 -1.62
C ARG A 194 5.24 -17.56 -2.95
N ALA A 195 5.66 -18.52 -3.78
CA ALA A 195 6.08 -18.23 -5.15
C ALA A 195 4.92 -17.65 -5.99
N ALA A 196 3.73 -18.23 -5.89
CA ALA A 196 2.52 -17.71 -6.56
C ALA A 196 2.15 -16.31 -6.05
N GLN A 197 2.20 -16.09 -4.72
CA GLN A 197 2.04 -14.75 -4.12
C GLN A 197 3.03 -13.75 -4.75
N GLY A 198 4.30 -14.14 -4.89
CA GLY A 198 5.33 -13.30 -5.50
C GLY A 198 4.99 -12.90 -6.94
N TRP A 199 4.56 -13.85 -7.78
CA TRP A 199 4.13 -13.57 -9.16
C TRP A 199 2.90 -12.66 -9.22
N VAL A 200 1.89 -12.91 -8.39
CA VAL A 200 0.69 -12.06 -8.31
C VAL A 200 1.05 -10.63 -7.89
N ASN A 201 1.88 -10.47 -6.86
CA ASN A 201 2.31 -9.15 -6.38
C ASN A 201 3.11 -8.39 -7.42
N ARG A 202 3.97 -9.06 -8.20
CA ARG A 202 4.64 -8.44 -9.36
C ARG A 202 3.63 -7.95 -10.40
N GLY A 203 2.57 -8.72 -10.64
CA GLY A 203 1.48 -8.32 -11.52
C GLY A 203 0.82 -7.03 -11.05
N PHE A 204 0.52 -6.93 -9.75
CA PHE A 204 -0.05 -5.71 -9.15
C PHE A 204 0.90 -4.51 -9.20
N VAL A 205 2.18 -4.70 -8.88
CA VAL A 205 3.18 -3.63 -9.01
C VAL A 205 3.30 -3.17 -10.47
N ALA A 206 3.28 -4.09 -11.42
CA ALA A 206 3.30 -3.74 -12.84
C ALA A 206 2.07 -2.91 -13.24
N LEU A 207 0.88 -3.26 -12.76
CA LEU A 207 -0.32 -2.44 -12.96
C LEU A 207 -0.16 -1.04 -12.38
N GLN A 208 0.30 -0.92 -11.12
CA GLN A 208 0.54 0.36 -10.46
C GLN A 208 1.58 1.23 -11.19
N GLY A 209 2.57 0.59 -11.84
CA GLY A 209 3.55 1.24 -12.70
C GLY A 209 3.09 1.51 -14.14
N GLY A 210 1.86 1.14 -14.50
CA GLY A 210 1.31 1.33 -15.85
C GLY A 210 1.71 0.27 -16.89
N ASP A 211 2.43 -0.79 -16.51
CA ASP A 211 2.80 -1.91 -17.39
C ASP A 211 1.74 -3.03 -17.37
N GLU A 212 0.60 -2.78 -18.02
CA GLU A 212 -0.48 -3.77 -18.11
C GLU A 212 -0.03 -5.05 -18.84
N ALA A 213 0.80 -4.92 -19.88
CA ALA A 213 1.30 -6.06 -20.63
C ALA A 213 2.20 -6.94 -19.73
N GLY A 214 3.05 -6.32 -18.92
CA GLY A 214 3.83 -6.99 -17.88
C GLY A 214 2.95 -7.69 -16.87
N ALA A 215 1.93 -7.00 -16.33
CA ALA A 215 1.00 -7.58 -15.37
C ALA A 215 0.32 -8.84 -15.91
N ARG A 216 -0.19 -8.79 -17.15
CA ARG A 216 -0.82 -9.94 -17.83
C ARG A 216 0.14 -11.11 -17.99
N ARG A 217 1.41 -10.86 -18.33
CA ARG A 217 2.43 -11.93 -18.38
C ARG A 217 2.63 -12.59 -17.02
N MET A 218 2.67 -11.80 -15.94
CA MET A 218 2.84 -12.36 -14.58
C MET A 218 1.64 -13.21 -14.16
N PHE A 219 0.41 -12.74 -14.41
CA PHE A 219 -0.79 -13.54 -14.13
C PHE A 219 -0.86 -14.82 -14.99
N ALA A 220 -0.49 -14.74 -16.27
CA ALA A 220 -0.40 -15.93 -17.11
C ALA A 220 0.61 -16.96 -16.57
N GLU A 221 1.74 -16.49 -16.02
CA GLU A 221 2.74 -17.36 -15.39
C GLU A 221 2.19 -18.07 -14.16
N VAL A 222 1.36 -17.40 -13.35
CA VAL A 222 0.68 -18.04 -12.21
C VAL A 222 -0.21 -19.19 -12.69
N LEU A 223 -1.02 -18.95 -13.73
CA LEU A 223 -1.90 -19.97 -14.28
C LEU A 223 -1.13 -21.15 -14.88
N ALA A 224 -0.05 -20.88 -15.61
CA ALA A 224 0.78 -21.90 -16.24
C ALA A 224 1.47 -22.80 -15.20
N ARG A 225 1.93 -22.24 -14.07
CA ARG A 225 2.69 -22.97 -13.06
C ARG A 225 1.86 -23.64 -11.98
N PHE A 226 0.73 -23.03 -11.63
CA PHE A 226 -0.05 -23.41 -10.45
C PHE A 226 -1.52 -23.75 -10.75
N GLY A 227 -2.02 -23.43 -11.95
CA GLY A 227 -3.44 -23.57 -12.27
C GLY A 227 -3.99 -25.00 -12.28
N ALA A 228 -3.11 -26.01 -12.42
CA ALA A 228 -3.47 -27.42 -12.41
C ALA A 228 -2.93 -28.17 -11.17
N ASP A 229 -2.54 -27.45 -10.11
CA ASP A 229 -1.91 -28.06 -8.94
C ASP A 229 -2.91 -28.88 -8.11
N PRO A 230 -2.78 -30.22 -8.07
CA PRO A 230 -3.72 -31.08 -7.35
C PRO A 230 -3.55 -31.00 -5.81
N ALA A 231 -2.47 -30.39 -5.33
CA ALA A 231 -2.16 -30.22 -3.91
C ALA A 231 -2.25 -28.75 -3.47
N ALA A 232 -3.02 -27.93 -4.19
CA ALA A 232 -3.14 -26.50 -3.89
C ALA A 232 -3.74 -26.26 -2.50
N THR A 233 -3.07 -25.41 -1.73
CA THR A 233 -3.63 -24.81 -0.51
C THR A 233 -4.76 -23.85 -0.89
N GLU A 234 -5.59 -23.47 0.08
CA GLU A 234 -6.66 -22.49 -0.11
C GLU A 234 -6.10 -21.13 -0.58
N GLN A 235 -4.97 -20.70 0.00
CA GLN A 235 -4.28 -19.47 -0.37
C GLN A 235 -3.72 -19.53 -1.79
N LEU A 236 -3.08 -20.65 -2.17
CA LEU A 236 -2.60 -20.85 -3.54
C LEU A 236 -3.76 -20.81 -4.53
N HIS A 237 -4.89 -21.44 -4.20
CA HIS A 237 -6.11 -21.35 -5.00
C HIS A 237 -6.58 -19.91 -5.15
N GLY A 238 -6.57 -19.10 -4.09
CA GLY A 238 -6.88 -17.67 -4.16
C GLY A 238 -6.02 -16.90 -5.17
N TYR A 239 -4.70 -17.13 -5.20
CA TYR A 239 -3.80 -16.51 -6.17
C TYR A 239 -4.06 -16.96 -7.61
N VAL A 240 -4.39 -18.25 -7.82
CA VAL A 240 -4.79 -18.78 -9.13
C VAL A 240 -6.11 -18.13 -9.60
N VAL A 241 -7.08 -17.95 -8.71
CA VAL A 241 -8.34 -17.27 -9.03
C VAL A 241 -8.10 -15.80 -9.39
N ILE A 242 -7.29 -15.07 -8.62
CA ILE A 242 -6.87 -13.70 -8.97
C ILE A 242 -6.31 -13.67 -10.40
N ALA A 243 -5.32 -14.52 -10.68
CA ALA A 243 -4.67 -14.55 -11.97
C ALA A 243 -5.63 -14.92 -13.11
N GLY A 244 -6.57 -15.84 -12.86
CA GLY A 244 -7.58 -16.30 -13.81
C GLY A 244 -8.60 -15.22 -14.17
N HIS A 245 -8.92 -14.33 -13.24
CA HIS A 245 -9.88 -13.24 -13.45
C HIS A 245 -9.22 -11.95 -13.96
N ALA A 246 -7.94 -11.72 -13.67
CA ALA A 246 -7.28 -10.43 -13.93
C ALA A 246 -7.39 -9.99 -15.40
N GLY A 247 -7.12 -10.87 -16.37
CA GLY A 247 -7.21 -10.51 -17.79
C GLY A 247 -8.62 -10.07 -18.21
N ASP A 248 -9.63 -10.82 -17.78
CA ASP A 248 -11.05 -10.57 -18.07
C ASP A 248 -11.55 -9.26 -17.45
N ILE A 249 -11.09 -8.95 -16.23
CA ILE A 249 -11.34 -7.69 -15.53
C ILE A 249 -10.67 -6.53 -16.27
N LEU A 250 -9.40 -6.65 -16.63
CA LEU A 250 -8.65 -5.60 -17.32
C LEU A 250 -9.26 -5.28 -18.70
N ASP A 251 -9.79 -6.27 -19.41
CA ASP A 251 -10.50 -6.07 -20.67
C ASP A 251 -11.83 -5.31 -20.52
N ARG A 252 -12.45 -5.37 -19.34
CA ARG A 252 -13.74 -4.70 -19.05
C ARG A 252 -13.57 -3.34 -18.40
N LEU A 253 -12.58 -3.20 -17.53
CA LEU A 253 -12.28 -1.96 -16.82
C LEU A 253 -11.37 -1.07 -17.66
N VAL A 254 -11.96 -0.53 -18.73
CA VAL A 254 -11.31 0.47 -19.58
C VAL A 254 -11.42 1.83 -18.89
N ILE A 255 -10.26 2.43 -18.63
CA ILE A 255 -10.09 3.80 -18.15
C ILE A 255 -9.19 4.48 -19.19
N ASP A 256 -9.73 5.49 -19.87
CA ASP A 256 -9.01 6.20 -20.93
C ASP A 256 -7.90 7.08 -20.37
N GLY A 257 -6.94 7.42 -21.23
CA GLY A 257 -5.89 8.37 -20.89
C GLY A 257 -6.44 9.76 -20.54
N PRO A 258 -5.64 10.60 -19.86
CA PRO A 258 -6.14 11.86 -19.35
C PRO A 258 -6.38 12.90 -20.44
N GLU A 259 -7.47 13.64 -20.29
CA GLU A 259 -7.75 14.89 -21.00
C GLU A 259 -7.60 16.06 -20.02
N PHE A 260 -7.02 17.17 -20.48
CA PHE A 260 -6.84 18.38 -19.69
C PHE A 260 -7.33 19.60 -20.46
N ARG A 261 -8.17 20.41 -19.83
CA ARG A 261 -8.62 21.70 -20.34
C ARG A 261 -7.68 22.79 -19.86
N LEU A 262 -6.83 23.24 -20.77
CA LEU A 262 -5.73 24.14 -20.45
C LEU A 262 -6.01 25.61 -20.81
N ASP A 263 -7.13 25.93 -21.46
CA ASP A 263 -7.48 27.28 -21.94
C ASP A 263 -7.33 28.37 -20.87
N PHE A 264 -7.73 28.08 -19.63
CA PHE A 264 -7.53 28.98 -18.48
C PHE A 264 -6.04 29.16 -18.13
N LEU A 265 -5.26 28.07 -18.07
CA LEU A 265 -3.82 28.12 -17.77
C LEU A 265 -3.03 28.80 -18.88
N GLU A 266 -3.40 28.58 -20.14
CA GLU A 266 -2.76 29.23 -21.29
C GLU A 266 -2.97 30.74 -21.25
N ARG A 267 -4.17 31.20 -20.86
CA ARG A 267 -4.44 32.63 -20.61
C ARG A 267 -3.64 33.16 -19.43
N GLN A 268 -3.55 32.42 -18.33
CA GLN A 268 -2.75 32.81 -17.16
C GLN A 268 -1.25 32.93 -17.49
N ARG A 269 -0.72 32.05 -18.35
CA ARG A 269 0.66 32.09 -18.84
C ARG A 269 1.03 33.41 -19.51
N ARG A 270 0.06 34.12 -20.13
CA ARG A 270 0.27 35.46 -20.69
C ARG A 270 0.67 36.48 -19.63
N PHE A 271 0.13 36.35 -18.42
CA PHE A 271 0.39 37.24 -17.30
C PHE A 271 1.50 36.71 -16.38
N PHE A 272 1.71 35.40 -16.36
CA PHE A 272 2.68 34.70 -15.51
C PHE A 272 3.49 33.66 -16.32
N PRO A 273 4.46 34.09 -17.14
CA PRO A 273 5.20 33.21 -18.05
C PRO A 273 6.09 32.15 -17.36
N ASP A 274 6.49 32.40 -16.10
CA ASP A 274 7.33 31.50 -15.29
C ASP A 274 6.52 30.64 -14.30
N SER A 275 5.21 30.42 -14.54
CA SER A 275 4.31 29.74 -13.60
C SER A 275 4.53 28.23 -13.42
N GLY A 276 5.48 27.62 -14.13
CA GLY A 276 5.79 26.19 -13.98
C GLY A 276 4.70 25.22 -14.50
N MET A 277 3.84 25.68 -15.41
CA MET A 277 2.64 24.93 -15.83
C MET A 277 2.92 23.53 -16.39
N ASP A 278 4.00 23.38 -17.16
CA ASP A 278 4.34 22.10 -17.77
C ASP A 278 4.55 21.02 -16.70
N ALA A 279 5.12 21.40 -15.54
CA ALA A 279 5.28 20.51 -14.40
C ALA A 279 3.95 20.15 -13.72
N VAL A 280 2.99 21.07 -13.66
CA VAL A 280 1.64 20.81 -13.12
C VAL A 280 0.90 19.79 -13.99
N VAL A 281 0.94 19.97 -15.32
CA VAL A 281 0.30 19.05 -16.27
C VAL A 281 0.99 17.69 -16.27
N GLU A 282 2.32 17.65 -16.20
CA GLU A 282 3.09 16.40 -16.08
C GLU A 282 2.76 15.65 -14.77
N PHE A 283 2.67 16.38 -13.65
CA PHE A 283 2.25 15.82 -12.36
C PHE A 283 0.81 15.28 -12.41
N ALA A 284 -0.13 15.99 -13.02
CA ALA A 284 -1.50 15.52 -13.19
C ALA A 284 -1.56 14.26 -14.06
N ARG A 285 -0.78 14.21 -15.14
CA ARG A 285 -0.67 13.03 -16.02
C ARG A 285 -0.08 11.83 -15.29
N SER A 286 1.00 12.01 -14.52
CA SER A 286 1.60 10.93 -13.74
C SER A 286 0.65 10.45 -12.63
N THR A 287 -0.07 11.37 -11.99
CA THR A 287 -1.13 11.05 -11.03
C THR A 287 -2.22 10.21 -11.68
N HIS A 288 -2.70 10.58 -12.87
CA HIS A 288 -3.69 9.79 -13.61
C HIS A 288 -3.19 8.35 -13.83
N VAL A 289 -2.00 8.18 -14.42
CA VAL A 289 -1.45 6.86 -14.75
C VAL A 289 -1.32 5.98 -13.51
N ARG A 290 -0.78 6.54 -12.42
CA ARG A 290 -0.67 5.86 -11.13
C ARG A 290 -2.03 5.44 -10.59
N SER A 291 -3.01 6.32 -10.68
CA SER A 291 -4.38 6.09 -10.18
C SER A 291 -5.11 5.01 -10.97
N VAL A 292 -4.95 4.99 -12.30
CA VAL A 292 -5.45 3.92 -13.16
C VAL A 292 -4.83 2.58 -12.75
N GLY A 293 -3.52 2.57 -12.54
CA GLY A 293 -2.79 1.39 -12.07
C GLY A 293 -3.27 0.88 -10.70
N ALA A 294 -3.46 1.78 -9.75
CA ALA A 294 -3.98 1.48 -8.41
C ALA A 294 -5.39 0.89 -8.47
N VAL A 295 -6.32 1.54 -9.17
CA VAL A 295 -7.71 1.05 -9.33
C VAL A 295 -7.73 -0.32 -10.01
N ARG A 296 -6.97 -0.52 -11.09
CA ARG A 296 -6.89 -1.82 -11.77
C ARG A 296 -6.30 -2.90 -10.86
N SER A 297 -5.29 -2.56 -10.05
CA SER A 297 -4.73 -3.46 -9.05
C SER A 297 -5.79 -3.87 -8.02
N TRP A 298 -6.52 -2.91 -7.46
CA TRP A 298 -7.56 -3.19 -6.45
C TRP A 298 -8.68 -4.05 -7.01
N VAL A 299 -9.16 -3.75 -8.21
CA VAL A 299 -10.25 -4.53 -8.83
C VAL A 299 -9.76 -5.95 -9.18
N CYS A 300 -8.52 -6.13 -9.65
CA CYS A 300 -7.94 -7.45 -9.92
C CYS A 300 -7.66 -8.26 -8.64
N SER A 301 -7.30 -7.63 -7.54
CA SER A 301 -7.09 -8.31 -6.24
C SER A 301 -8.40 -8.54 -5.48
N GLY A 302 -9.49 -7.89 -5.90
CA GLY A 302 -10.73 -7.82 -5.15
C GLY A 302 -10.60 -6.98 -3.88
N GLU A 303 -9.64 -6.05 -3.82
CA GLU A 303 -9.49 -5.10 -2.72
C GLU A 303 -10.67 -4.11 -2.73
N PRO A 304 -11.43 -4.01 -1.63
CA PRO A 304 -12.50 -3.02 -1.51
C PRO A 304 -11.92 -1.60 -1.56
N PHE A 305 -12.55 -0.72 -2.34
CA PHE A 305 -12.18 0.68 -2.40
C PHE A 305 -13.41 1.60 -2.37
N VAL A 306 -13.15 2.85 -2.01
CA VAL A 306 -14.13 3.94 -2.00
C VAL A 306 -14.00 4.75 -3.28
N LEU A 307 -15.12 4.97 -3.96
CA LEU A 307 -15.23 5.93 -5.05
C LEU A 307 -15.79 7.25 -4.52
N LEU A 308 -15.03 8.32 -4.66
CA LEU A 308 -15.47 9.68 -4.32
C LEU A 308 -15.96 10.40 -5.58
N LEU A 309 -17.28 10.44 -5.71
CA LEU A 309 -18.00 11.20 -6.71
C LEU A 309 -18.23 12.64 -6.27
N ARG A 310 -18.44 13.49 -7.26
CA ARG A 310 -18.19 14.92 -7.19
C ARG A 310 -19.22 15.64 -8.07
N ASN A 311 -19.58 16.87 -7.70
CA ASN A 311 -20.70 17.57 -8.32
C ASN A 311 -20.44 18.25 -9.69
N TYR A 312 -19.24 18.13 -10.26
CA TYR A 312 -18.93 18.93 -11.45
C TYR A 312 -19.39 18.29 -12.73
N ASP A 313 -20.09 19.12 -13.50
CA ASP A 313 -20.33 18.82 -14.89
C ASP A 313 -19.01 18.97 -15.61
N LEU A 314 -18.40 17.82 -15.97
CA LEU A 314 -17.19 17.85 -16.77
C LEU A 314 -17.41 18.65 -18.04
N THR A 315 -18.65 18.82 -18.55
CA THR A 315 -18.97 19.47 -19.82
C THR A 315 -19.53 20.90 -19.75
N GLU A 316 -20.00 21.40 -18.60
CA GLU A 316 -20.63 22.74 -18.53
C GLU A 316 -19.63 23.84 -18.14
N ARG A 317 -19.69 25.00 -18.82
CA ARG A 317 -19.01 26.24 -18.40
C ARG A 317 -19.65 26.80 -17.13
N SER A 318 -18.87 27.37 -16.22
CA SER A 318 -19.35 27.86 -14.90
C SER A 318 -19.17 29.38 -14.76
N GLY A 319 -20.25 30.08 -14.38
CA GLY A 319 -20.33 31.33 -13.57
C GLY A 319 -19.88 32.68 -14.16
N VAL A 320 -20.09 33.79 -13.42
CA VAL A 320 -19.75 35.19 -13.79
C VAL A 320 -18.73 35.80 -12.81
N ALA A 321 -17.73 36.53 -13.33
CA ALA A 321 -16.67 37.17 -12.56
C ALA A 321 -17.03 38.58 -12.06
N PRO A 322 -16.28 39.15 -11.11
CA PRO A 322 -16.13 40.59 -10.99
C PRO A 322 -15.20 41.16 -12.10
N ASP A 323 -15.55 42.33 -12.63
CA ASP A 323 -15.15 42.96 -13.92
C ASP A 323 -13.64 43.08 -14.28
N TRP A 324 -12.69 42.73 -13.40
CA TRP A 324 -11.28 43.09 -13.54
C TRP A 324 -10.38 41.99 -14.14
N PHE A 325 -10.90 40.76 -14.32
CA PHE A 325 -10.21 39.63 -14.95
C PHE A 325 -10.87 39.12 -16.25
N VAL A 326 -11.97 39.74 -16.70
CA VAL A 326 -12.83 39.22 -17.77
C VAL A 326 -12.95 40.22 -18.91
N GLU A 327 -12.68 39.78 -20.14
CA GLU A 327 -13.15 40.48 -21.33
C GLU A 327 -14.68 40.30 -21.44
N PRO A 328 -15.46 41.36 -21.72
CA PRO A 328 -16.93 41.27 -21.75
C PRO A 328 -17.41 40.20 -22.73
N GLY A 329 -18.04 39.13 -22.21
CA GLY A 329 -18.69 38.09 -23.03
C GLY A 329 -18.16 36.65 -22.86
N GLU A 330 -17.11 36.42 -22.06
CA GLU A 330 -16.54 35.07 -21.87
C GLU A 330 -16.62 34.59 -20.41
N PRO A 331 -17.54 33.67 -20.08
CA PRO A 331 -17.62 33.07 -18.75
C PRO A 331 -16.80 31.77 -18.70
N ASP A 332 -15.57 31.83 -18.23
CA ASP A 332 -14.80 30.63 -17.87
C ASP A 332 -14.30 30.76 -16.42
N HIS A 333 -15.02 30.17 -15.46
CA HIS A 333 -14.51 29.95 -14.11
C HIS A 333 -14.19 28.50 -13.81
N LEU A 334 -13.24 28.39 -12.89
CA LEU A 334 -12.88 27.20 -12.15
C LEU A 334 -13.89 26.94 -11.03
N GLN A 335 -14.71 25.90 -11.17
CA GLN A 335 -15.51 25.39 -10.05
C GLN A 335 -14.63 24.41 -9.27
N VAL A 336 -14.42 24.67 -7.99
CA VAL A 336 -13.53 23.89 -7.12
C VAL A 336 -14.31 23.41 -5.92
N MET A 337 -14.30 22.10 -5.67
CA MET A 337 -14.99 21.59 -4.49
C MET A 337 -14.08 21.84 -3.31
N HIS A 338 -14.53 22.73 -2.46
CA HIS A 338 -13.91 22.96 -1.18
C HIS A 338 -14.47 21.96 -0.18
N HIS A 339 -13.61 21.19 0.48
CA HIS A 339 -14.02 20.19 1.48
C HIS A 339 -13.83 20.66 2.92
N ALA A 340 -13.66 21.96 3.17
CA ALA A 340 -13.16 22.44 4.45
C ALA A 340 -13.99 22.00 5.66
N LYS A 341 -15.30 21.76 5.51
CA LYS A 341 -16.11 21.29 6.64
C LYS A 341 -15.73 19.86 7.05
N ALA A 342 -15.35 18.96 6.13
CA ALA A 342 -14.98 17.59 6.48
C ALA A 342 -13.57 17.17 6.06
N GLU A 343 -12.68 18.14 5.83
CA GLU A 343 -11.29 17.92 5.44
C GLU A 343 -10.58 16.93 6.38
N LYS A 344 -10.69 17.10 7.69
CA LYS A 344 -10.11 16.19 8.68
C LYS A 344 -10.54 14.74 8.47
N ALA A 345 -11.84 14.47 8.36
CA ALA A 345 -12.36 13.13 8.15
C ALA A 345 -11.97 12.55 6.78
N LEU A 346 -11.96 13.35 5.72
CA LEU A 346 -11.53 12.90 4.40
C LEU A 346 -10.03 12.60 4.35
N MET A 347 -9.19 13.36 5.06
CA MET A 347 -7.77 13.07 5.23
C MET A 347 -7.55 11.76 6.00
N GLU A 348 -8.25 11.57 7.11
CA GLU A 348 -8.20 10.32 7.88
C GLU A 348 -8.69 9.12 7.05
N LEU A 349 -9.75 9.29 6.27
CA LEU A 349 -10.25 8.27 5.35
C LEU A 349 -9.21 7.94 4.27
N ALA A 350 -8.71 8.96 3.56
CA ALA A 350 -7.75 8.79 2.48
C ALA A 350 -6.42 8.16 2.94
N GLY A 351 -6.04 8.39 4.21
CA GLY A 351 -4.88 7.74 4.82
C GLY A 351 -5.14 6.31 5.31
N GLY A 352 -6.41 5.92 5.46
CA GLY A 352 -6.81 4.64 6.04
C GLY A 352 -7.38 3.62 5.06
N VAL A 353 -7.84 4.04 3.87
CA VAL A 353 -8.49 3.15 2.91
C VAL A 353 -8.12 3.44 1.46
N PRO A 354 -8.20 2.44 0.55
CA PRO A 354 -8.17 2.68 -0.89
C PRO A 354 -9.28 3.63 -1.31
N LEU A 355 -8.90 4.83 -1.78
CA LEU A 355 -9.81 5.90 -2.18
C LEU A 355 -9.37 6.44 -3.55
N VAL A 356 -10.33 6.56 -4.47
CA VAL A 356 -10.13 7.21 -5.77
C VAL A 356 -11.19 8.27 -6.02
N GLN A 357 -10.75 9.40 -6.58
CA GLN A 357 -11.62 10.49 -6.99
C GLN A 357 -11.59 10.66 -8.52
N VAL A 358 -12.74 10.98 -9.11
CA VAL A 358 -12.80 11.56 -10.46
C VAL A 358 -12.52 13.06 -10.31
N ALA A 359 -11.38 13.50 -10.84
CA ALA A 359 -10.89 14.87 -10.69
C ALA A 359 -11.30 15.74 -11.88
N SER A 360 -11.42 17.05 -11.65
CA SER A 360 -11.66 17.97 -12.77
C SER A 360 -10.46 18.01 -13.71
N THR A 361 -10.75 18.06 -15.00
CA THR A 361 -9.75 18.25 -16.06
C THR A 361 -9.36 19.71 -16.24
N THR A 362 -10.01 20.63 -15.52
CA THR A 362 -9.72 22.07 -15.60
C THR A 362 -8.46 22.43 -14.82
N ALA A 363 -7.45 22.87 -15.55
CA ALA A 363 -6.55 23.95 -15.20
C ALA A 363 -6.34 24.29 -13.71
N GLY A 364 -7.21 25.10 -13.13
CA GLY A 364 -7.00 25.61 -11.77
C GLY A 364 -7.25 24.57 -10.66
N GLU A 365 -7.96 23.47 -10.90
CA GLU A 365 -8.03 22.37 -9.93
C GLU A 365 -6.69 21.61 -9.90
N LEU A 366 -5.95 21.64 -11.02
CA LEU A 366 -4.58 21.12 -11.08
C LEU A 366 -3.62 21.98 -10.23
N GLU A 367 -3.83 23.30 -10.18
CA GLU A 367 -3.04 24.22 -9.35
C GLU A 367 -3.45 24.18 -7.86
N LEU A 368 -4.72 23.94 -7.53
CA LEU A 368 -5.24 24.03 -6.15
C LEU A 368 -4.72 22.97 -5.19
N ALA A 369 -4.25 21.84 -5.69
CA ALA A 369 -3.46 20.91 -4.89
C ALA A 369 -2.22 21.57 -4.25
N GLN A 370 -1.70 22.67 -4.83
CA GLN A 370 -0.56 23.42 -4.32
C GLN A 370 -0.92 24.47 -3.26
N TYR A 371 -2.21 24.82 -3.12
CA TYR A 371 -2.69 25.85 -2.20
C TYR A 371 -3.25 25.28 -0.88
N GLY A 372 -2.95 24.02 -0.57
CA GLY A 372 -3.25 23.41 0.72
C GLY A 372 -4.69 22.90 0.89
N GLN A 373 -5.45 22.76 -0.20
CA GLN A 373 -6.75 22.09 -0.17
C GLN A 373 -6.59 20.57 -0.15
N PHE A 374 -7.47 19.89 0.59
CA PHE A 374 -7.58 18.44 0.53
C PHE A 374 -7.73 17.93 -0.90
N THR A 375 -6.82 17.05 -1.30
CA THR A 375 -6.93 16.26 -2.53
C THR A 375 -6.67 14.80 -2.22
N VAL A 376 -7.39 13.91 -2.91
CA VAL A 376 -7.14 12.47 -2.83
C VAL A 376 -5.86 12.13 -3.61
N SER A 377 -5.04 11.21 -3.09
CA SER A 377 -3.82 10.78 -3.78
C SER A 377 -4.09 10.14 -5.14
N ASN A 378 -5.14 9.32 -5.24
CA ASN A 378 -5.58 8.72 -6.50
C ASN A 378 -6.67 9.57 -7.17
N ARG A 379 -6.35 10.12 -8.33
CA ARG A 379 -7.21 11.02 -9.13
C ARG A 379 -7.25 10.59 -10.59
N LEU A 380 -8.46 10.46 -11.12
CA LEU A 380 -8.72 10.16 -12.52
C LEU A 380 -9.18 11.43 -13.23
N TYR A 381 -8.33 11.94 -14.12
CA TYR A 381 -8.66 13.02 -15.04
C TYR A 381 -9.22 12.38 -16.32
N LEU A 382 -10.53 12.36 -16.49
CA LEU A 382 -11.19 11.56 -17.54
C LEU A 382 -11.62 12.43 -18.74
N PRO A 383 -11.60 11.90 -19.98
CA PRO A 383 -12.08 12.63 -21.16
C PRO A 383 -13.57 12.94 -21.13
N ASP A 384 -13.99 14.08 -21.69
CA ASP A 384 -15.39 14.50 -21.73
C ASP A 384 -16.27 13.51 -22.51
N ALA A 385 -15.70 12.86 -23.52
CA ALA A 385 -16.41 11.91 -24.36
C ALA A 385 -16.70 10.57 -23.65
N THR A 386 -15.88 10.18 -22.66
CA THR A 386 -15.88 8.82 -22.10
C THR A 386 -15.97 8.75 -20.58
N TRP A 387 -15.94 9.88 -19.87
CA TRP A 387 -15.94 9.92 -18.41
C TRP A 387 -17.11 9.13 -17.82
N PHE A 388 -18.33 9.31 -18.32
CA PHE A 388 -19.51 8.72 -17.70
C PHE A 388 -19.52 7.20 -17.82
N ALA A 389 -19.05 6.66 -18.96
CA ALA A 389 -18.91 5.22 -19.14
C ALA A 389 -17.87 4.64 -18.16
N THR A 390 -16.79 5.37 -17.92
CA THR A 390 -15.78 4.99 -16.92
C THR A 390 -16.36 5.07 -15.49
N VAL A 391 -17.07 6.16 -15.16
CA VAL A 391 -17.71 6.35 -13.86
C VAL A 391 -18.76 5.28 -13.57
N SER A 392 -19.61 4.93 -14.55
CA SER A 392 -20.57 3.82 -14.42
C SER A 392 -19.87 2.49 -14.07
N ARG A 393 -18.76 2.16 -14.74
CA ARG A 393 -17.96 0.97 -14.39
C ARG A 393 -17.38 1.06 -12.97
N LEU A 394 -16.87 2.21 -12.55
CA LEU A 394 -16.35 2.43 -11.21
C LEU A 394 -17.47 2.33 -10.16
N ILE A 395 -18.64 2.91 -10.42
CA ILE A 395 -19.85 2.78 -9.58
C ILE A 395 -20.23 1.32 -9.45
N ALA A 396 -20.13 0.51 -10.51
CA ALA A 396 -20.45 -0.91 -10.42
C ALA A 396 -19.48 -1.64 -9.48
N VAL A 397 -18.17 -1.40 -9.57
CA VAL A 397 -17.16 -2.21 -8.85
C VAL A 397 -16.71 -1.66 -7.50
N ALA A 398 -16.90 -0.37 -7.22
CA ALA A 398 -16.53 0.23 -5.93
C ALA A 398 -17.26 -0.47 -4.78
N ALA A 399 -16.59 -0.67 -3.65
CA ALA A 399 -17.23 -1.29 -2.49
C ALA A 399 -18.11 -0.28 -1.73
N GLN A 400 -17.73 1.00 -1.71
CA GLN A 400 -18.53 2.11 -1.17
C GLN A 400 -18.44 3.31 -2.12
N VAL A 401 -19.50 4.11 -2.16
CA VAL A 401 -19.52 5.36 -2.92
C VAL A 401 -19.80 6.51 -1.96
N ILE A 402 -19.03 7.58 -2.10
CA ILE A 402 -19.32 8.86 -1.44
C ILE A 402 -19.63 9.85 -2.55
N VAL A 403 -20.81 10.47 -2.49
CA VAL A 403 -21.21 11.55 -3.39
C VAL A 403 -21.09 12.85 -2.64
N TRP A 404 -20.22 13.75 -3.10
CA TRP A 404 -20.13 15.11 -2.58
C TRP A 404 -20.88 16.08 -3.47
N ALA A 405 -21.96 16.67 -2.95
CA ALA A 405 -22.91 17.46 -3.74
C ALA A 405 -23.15 18.85 -3.15
N ASN A 406 -23.15 19.88 -4.01
CA ASN A 406 -23.36 21.28 -3.59
C ASN A 406 -24.64 21.88 -4.21
N GLU A 407 -24.90 21.55 -5.47
CA GLU A 407 -26.03 21.98 -6.32
C GLU A 407 -26.45 20.79 -7.21
N LEU A 408 -27.67 20.75 -7.74
CA LEU A 408 -28.09 19.66 -8.64
C LEU A 408 -27.68 19.96 -10.08
N THR A 409 -26.53 19.44 -10.52
CA THR A 409 -26.08 19.52 -11.93
C THR A 409 -26.65 18.37 -12.76
N PRO A 410 -26.76 18.49 -14.10
CA PRO A 410 -27.14 17.38 -14.97
C PRO A 410 -26.20 16.18 -14.82
N SER A 411 -24.91 16.42 -14.61
CA SER A 411 -23.94 15.35 -14.35
C SER A 411 -24.19 14.65 -13.01
N LEU A 412 -24.45 15.39 -11.92
CA LEU A 412 -24.81 14.78 -10.65
C LEU A 412 -26.14 14.02 -10.74
N GLU A 413 -27.14 14.54 -11.45
CA GLU A 413 -28.41 13.85 -11.67
C GLU A 413 -28.20 12.52 -12.39
N ARG A 414 -27.33 12.50 -13.41
CA ARG A 414 -26.93 11.27 -14.11
C ARG A 414 -26.21 10.30 -13.19
N GLU A 415 -25.27 10.76 -12.36
CA GLU A 415 -24.57 9.90 -11.39
C GLU A 415 -25.51 9.30 -10.35
N LEU A 416 -26.44 10.09 -9.80
CA LEU A 416 -27.46 9.62 -8.85
C LEU A 416 -28.40 8.60 -9.48
N ALA A 417 -28.82 8.83 -10.73
CA ALA A 417 -29.63 7.87 -11.49
C ALA A 417 -28.86 6.56 -11.74
N GLU A 418 -27.57 6.65 -12.06
CA GLU A 418 -26.69 5.49 -12.28
C GLU A 418 -26.52 4.67 -11.00
N LEU A 419 -26.32 5.34 -9.85
CA LEU A 419 -26.27 4.70 -8.54
C LEU A 419 -27.58 3.96 -8.24
N ALA A 420 -28.73 4.57 -8.53
CA ALA A 420 -30.03 3.92 -8.37
C ALA A 420 -30.20 2.71 -9.30
N ALA A 421 -29.78 2.82 -10.57
CA ALA A 421 -29.84 1.74 -11.54
C ALA A 421 -28.99 0.52 -11.12
N HIS A 422 -27.81 0.77 -10.55
CA HIS A 422 -26.94 -0.27 -9.98
C HIS A 422 -27.35 -0.75 -8.58
N ARG A 423 -28.48 -0.27 -8.04
CA ARG A 423 -28.96 -0.56 -6.69
C ARG A 423 -27.93 -0.23 -5.60
N ARG A 424 -27.24 0.89 -5.78
CA ARG A 424 -26.17 1.40 -4.91
C ARG A 424 -26.66 2.45 -3.90
N THR A 425 -27.97 2.62 -3.73
CA THR A 425 -28.49 3.68 -2.85
C THR A 425 -28.15 3.44 -1.39
N GLU A 426 -28.25 2.20 -0.92
CA GLU A 426 -27.98 1.79 0.47
C GLU A 426 -26.50 1.89 0.87
N ASP A 427 -25.58 1.75 -0.08
CA ASP A 427 -24.14 1.77 0.18
C ASP A 427 -23.45 3.04 -0.32
N THR A 428 -24.26 4.07 -0.61
CA THR A 428 -23.80 5.41 -0.97
C THR A 428 -24.03 6.37 0.19
N LEU A 429 -22.97 7.07 0.59
CA LEU A 429 -23.06 8.24 1.46
C LEU A 429 -23.17 9.51 0.61
N VAL A 430 -24.28 10.23 0.71
CA VAL A 430 -24.45 11.54 0.07
C VAL A 430 -24.14 12.64 1.08
N VAL A 431 -23.07 13.39 0.84
CA VAL A 431 -22.69 14.56 1.63
C VAL A 431 -23.09 15.82 0.87
N VAL A 432 -23.97 16.61 1.49
CA VAL A 432 -24.45 17.87 0.91
C VAL A 432 -23.75 19.05 1.55
N GLU A 433 -23.06 19.86 0.76
CA GLU A 433 -22.37 21.08 1.21
C GLU A 433 -22.76 22.26 0.32
N PRO A 434 -23.70 23.12 0.75
CA PRO A 434 -24.03 24.31 -0.02
C PRO A 434 -22.79 25.23 -0.12
N PRO A 435 -22.59 25.92 -1.26
CA PRO A 435 -21.43 26.77 -1.45
C PRO A 435 -21.39 27.92 -0.44
N ASP A 436 -20.19 28.24 0.05
CA ASP A 436 -19.97 29.29 1.04
C ASP A 436 -20.07 30.66 0.37
N ALA A 437 -21.11 31.44 0.70
CA ALA A 437 -21.45 32.71 0.05
C ALA A 437 -20.38 33.83 0.21
N GLY A 438 -19.35 33.59 1.02
CA GLY A 438 -18.33 34.57 1.39
C GLY A 438 -17.08 34.64 0.51
N LEU A 439 -16.90 33.73 -0.46
CA LEU A 439 -15.68 33.66 -1.28
C LEU A 439 -15.98 33.76 -2.79
N PRO A 440 -15.47 34.80 -3.48
CA PRO A 440 -15.83 35.10 -4.88
C PRO A 440 -15.33 34.08 -5.92
N ILE A 441 -14.47 33.14 -5.53
CA ILE A 441 -13.97 32.04 -6.38
C ILE A 441 -14.81 30.75 -6.28
N PHE A 442 -15.80 30.70 -5.36
CA PHE A 442 -16.64 29.51 -5.12
C PHE A 442 -18.13 29.80 -5.38
N LEU A 443 -18.44 30.51 -6.47
CA LEU A 443 -19.80 30.94 -6.76
C LEU A 443 -20.62 29.79 -7.38
N PRO A 444 -21.82 29.47 -6.86
CA PRO A 444 -22.79 28.64 -7.57
C PRO A 444 -23.17 29.26 -8.91
N ARG A 445 -23.68 28.45 -9.84
CA ARG A 445 -24.32 29.00 -11.03
C ARG A 445 -25.50 29.86 -10.57
N SER A 446 -25.54 31.13 -10.97
CA SER A 446 -26.49 32.12 -10.44
C SER A 446 -27.97 31.77 -10.66
N ASP A 447 -28.25 30.76 -11.48
CA ASP A 447 -29.58 30.29 -11.87
C ASP A 447 -30.01 28.97 -11.18
N ARG A 448 -29.14 28.28 -10.44
CA ARG A 448 -29.47 26.99 -9.79
C ARG A 448 -29.51 27.11 -8.26
N PRO A 449 -30.58 26.64 -7.59
CA PRO A 449 -30.65 26.66 -6.13
C PRO A 449 -29.66 25.66 -5.50
N PRO A 450 -29.10 25.96 -4.31
CA PRO A 450 -28.27 25.01 -3.56
C PRO A 450 -29.02 23.71 -3.26
N LEU A 451 -28.31 22.58 -3.32
CA LEU A 451 -28.87 21.28 -2.94
C LEU A 451 -28.95 21.20 -1.41
N THR A 452 -30.01 20.59 -0.89
CA THR A 452 -30.17 20.30 0.55
C THR A 452 -30.33 18.79 0.75
N ALA A 453 -30.02 18.30 1.95
CA ALA A 453 -30.16 16.89 2.29
C ALA A 453 -31.62 16.37 2.18
N ASP A 454 -32.62 17.25 2.25
CA ASP A 454 -34.04 16.89 2.11
C ASP A 454 -34.56 17.00 0.68
N HIS A 455 -33.69 17.27 -0.30
CA HIS A 455 -34.11 17.41 -1.69
C HIS A 455 -34.73 16.09 -2.22
N PRO A 456 -35.88 16.12 -2.94
CA PRO A 456 -36.57 14.90 -3.37
C PRO A 456 -35.73 13.94 -4.21
N VAL A 457 -34.78 14.44 -4.98
CA VAL A 457 -33.84 13.62 -5.78
C VAL A 457 -32.98 12.69 -4.91
N LEU A 458 -32.75 13.06 -3.64
CA LEU A 458 -31.97 12.30 -2.68
C LEU A 458 -32.83 11.36 -1.82
N ALA A 459 -34.15 11.33 -2.02
CA ALA A 459 -35.05 10.55 -1.17
C ALA A 459 -34.78 9.04 -1.22
N ALA A 460 -34.22 8.53 -2.33
CA ALA A 460 -33.83 7.14 -2.46
C ALA A 460 -32.56 6.77 -1.68
N PHE A 461 -31.80 7.75 -1.16
CA PHE A 461 -30.54 7.56 -0.47
C PHE A 461 -30.75 7.67 1.05
N PRO A 462 -30.64 6.55 1.81
CA PRO A 462 -30.87 6.56 3.26
C PRO A 462 -29.75 7.24 4.03
N HIS A 463 -28.52 7.24 3.50
CA HIS A 463 -27.35 7.84 4.14
C HIS A 463 -27.03 9.19 3.50
N ARG A 464 -27.79 10.23 3.89
CA ARG A 464 -27.57 11.60 3.44
C ARG A 464 -27.35 12.53 4.63
N VAL A 465 -26.34 13.38 4.54
CA VAL A 465 -25.91 14.27 5.64
C VAL A 465 -25.54 15.65 5.12
N ALA A 466 -25.73 16.68 5.94
CA ALA A 466 -25.18 18.00 5.66
C ALA A 466 -23.72 18.05 6.17
N ALA A 467 -22.79 18.53 5.35
CA ALA A 467 -21.37 18.63 5.74
C ALA A 467 -21.15 19.52 6.98
N ALA A 468 -22.00 20.53 7.15
CA ALA A 468 -21.96 21.45 8.28
C ALA A 468 -22.15 20.76 9.65
N ASP A 469 -22.91 19.66 9.69
CA ASP A 469 -23.21 18.93 10.93
C ASP A 469 -21.97 18.21 11.51
N PHE A 470 -20.93 18.04 10.68
CA PHE A 470 -19.73 17.29 11.03
C PHE A 470 -18.45 18.12 10.86
N ALA A 471 -18.60 19.45 10.91
CA ALA A 471 -17.50 20.39 10.72
C ALA A 471 -16.33 20.13 11.69
N GLY A 472 -15.15 19.79 11.16
CA GLY A 472 -13.93 19.58 11.95
C GLY A 472 -13.84 18.25 12.72
N LEU A 473 -14.80 17.34 12.53
CA LEU A 473 -14.78 16.00 13.13
C LEU A 473 -13.89 15.04 12.34
N GLY A 474 -13.29 14.06 13.04
CA GLY A 474 -12.60 12.93 12.43
C GLY A 474 -13.56 11.80 12.06
N VAL A 475 -13.05 10.75 11.41
CA VAL A 475 -13.83 9.58 10.97
C VAL A 475 -14.53 8.89 12.14
N ALA A 476 -13.82 8.70 13.26
CA ALA A 476 -14.37 8.05 14.46
C ALA A 476 -15.51 8.84 15.12
N GLU A 477 -15.55 10.16 14.90
CA GLU A 477 -16.53 11.08 15.47
C GLU A 477 -17.72 11.32 14.52
N TRP A 478 -17.63 10.82 13.28
CA TRP A 478 -18.64 10.97 12.24
C TRP A 478 -19.32 9.61 11.94
N PRO A 479 -20.51 9.32 12.50
CA PRO A 479 -21.14 8.00 12.38
C PRO A 479 -21.34 7.50 10.94
N ALA A 480 -21.69 8.40 10.02
CA ALA A 480 -21.88 8.04 8.62
C ALA A 480 -20.56 7.63 7.94
N MET A 481 -19.46 8.33 8.25
CA MET A 481 -18.13 8.01 7.73
C MET A 481 -17.55 6.75 8.37
N LEU A 482 -17.76 6.56 9.68
CA LEU A 482 -17.41 5.32 10.37
C LEU A 482 -18.14 4.12 9.74
N GLY A 483 -19.43 4.27 9.41
CA GLY A 483 -20.20 3.24 8.72
C GLY A 483 -19.66 2.90 7.32
N VAL A 484 -19.10 3.88 6.58
CA VAL A 484 -18.38 3.62 5.32
C VAL A 484 -17.17 2.72 5.58
N VAL A 485 -16.35 3.04 6.58
CA VAL A 485 -15.16 2.25 6.92
C VAL A 485 -15.52 0.84 7.40
N GLU A 486 -16.56 0.69 8.20
CA GLU A 486 -17.03 -0.61 8.68
C GLU A 486 -17.55 -1.50 7.55
N ARG A 487 -18.37 -0.95 6.64
CA ARG A 487 -18.83 -1.69 5.45
C ARG A 487 -17.69 -2.05 4.51
N LEU A 488 -16.71 -1.17 4.36
CA LEU A 488 -15.52 -1.44 3.55
C LEU A 488 -14.71 -2.59 4.16
N ARG A 489 -14.52 -2.60 5.48
CA ARG A 489 -13.85 -3.68 6.21
C ARG A 489 -14.59 -5.00 6.05
N GLY A 490 -15.92 -5.00 6.24
CA GLY A 490 -16.74 -6.19 6.04
C GLY A 490 -16.66 -6.73 4.60
N ALA A 491 -16.60 -5.85 3.59
CA ALA A 491 -16.36 -6.26 2.21
C ALA A 491 -14.97 -6.89 2.01
N GLY A 492 -13.98 -6.54 2.82
CA GLY A 492 -12.63 -7.09 2.78
C GLY A 492 -12.48 -8.44 3.50
N GLU A 493 -13.42 -8.80 4.38
CA GLU A 493 -13.45 -10.08 5.09
C GLU A 493 -14.03 -11.22 4.23
N GLU A 494 -14.81 -10.91 3.21
CA GLU A 494 -15.36 -11.89 2.27
C GLU A 494 -14.26 -12.61 1.47
N PRO A 495 -14.35 -13.92 1.20
CA PRO A 495 -13.33 -14.62 0.42
C PRO A 495 -13.06 -13.98 -0.95
N VAL A 496 -11.78 -13.83 -1.31
CA VAL A 496 -11.34 -13.22 -2.59
C VAL A 496 -12.07 -13.79 -3.82
N PRO A 497 -12.27 -15.12 -3.97
CA PRO A 497 -12.98 -15.67 -5.12
C PRO A 497 -14.42 -15.13 -5.27
N GLU A 498 -15.13 -14.95 -4.16
CA GLU A 498 -16.50 -14.43 -4.15
C GLU A 498 -16.53 -12.96 -4.56
N ARG A 499 -15.58 -12.16 -4.05
CA ARG A 499 -15.43 -10.75 -4.42
C ARG A 499 -15.15 -10.58 -5.92
N LEU A 500 -14.23 -11.36 -6.46
CA LEU A 500 -13.87 -11.31 -7.88
C LEU A 500 -15.01 -11.79 -8.79
N ALA A 501 -15.76 -12.81 -8.37
CA ALA A 501 -16.95 -13.25 -9.08
C ALA A 501 -18.03 -12.15 -9.12
N ARG A 502 -18.25 -11.45 -8.00
CA ARG A 502 -19.17 -10.31 -7.93
C ARG A 502 -18.69 -9.16 -8.83
N ILE A 503 -17.42 -8.76 -8.74
CA ILE A 503 -16.83 -7.70 -9.57
C ILE A 503 -17.04 -8.01 -11.05
N ARG A 504 -16.72 -9.23 -11.48
CA ARG A 504 -16.92 -9.65 -12.88
C ARG A 504 -18.39 -9.54 -13.29
N SER A 505 -19.29 -10.09 -12.49
CA SER A 505 -20.73 -10.01 -12.77
C SER A 505 -21.24 -8.57 -12.88
N ARG A 506 -20.71 -7.65 -12.08
CA ARG A 506 -21.08 -6.23 -12.12
C ARG A 506 -20.50 -5.52 -13.34
N LEU A 507 -19.28 -5.88 -13.76
CA LEU A 507 -18.68 -5.38 -15.00
C LEU A 507 -19.39 -5.93 -16.26
N ASP A 508 -19.91 -7.15 -16.22
CA ASP A 508 -20.71 -7.71 -17.32
C ASP A 508 -22.05 -6.96 -17.47
N ALA A 509 -22.60 -6.43 -16.38
CA ALA A 509 -23.86 -5.69 -16.37
C ALA A 509 -23.73 -4.22 -16.84
N THR A 510 -22.51 -3.70 -16.98
CA THR A 510 -22.25 -2.33 -17.49
C THR A 510 -21.94 -2.29 -19.00
N ARG A 511 -21.97 -3.44 -19.67
CA ARG A 511 -21.93 -3.55 -21.14
C ARG A 511 -23.33 -3.41 -21.72
#